data_AF-A0A7C6MM67-F1
#
_entry.id   AF-A0A7C6MM67-F1
#
_cell.length_a   1.000
_cell.length_b   1.000
_cell.length_c   1.000
_cell.angle_alpha   90.00
_cell.angle_beta   90.00
_cell.angle_gamma   90.00
#
_symmetry.space_group_name_H-M   'P 1'
#
loop_
_entity.id
_entity.type
_entity.pdbx_description
1 polymer ?
#
loop_
_entity_poly.entity_id
_entity_poly.type
_entity_poly.pdbx_seq_one_letter_code
_entity_poly.pdbx_strand_id
1 'polypeptide(L)' 'MGAVGIAILAKNNKLNEGYNLDINNISFETKGSECTLCPNNCEVLKIYKESELIDTWGNRCPKGSN' A
#
# COMPACT_ATOMS: atom_id res chain seq x y z
N MET A 1 13.05 0.09 9.70
CA MET A 1 13.90 1.24 9.27
C MET A 1 13.77 2.35 10.32
N GLY A 2 14.86 3.07 10.65
CA GLY A 2 14.85 4.17 11.63
C GLY A 2 15.09 5.54 10.98
N ALA A 3 14.94 6.63 11.75
CA ALA A 3 14.96 8.01 11.24
C ALA A 3 16.21 8.37 10.43
N VAL A 4 17.40 7.94 10.87
CA VAL A 4 18.67 8.19 10.16
C VAL A 4 18.70 7.52 8.78
N GLY A 5 18.17 6.30 8.68
CA GLY A 5 18.11 5.58 7.41
C GLY A 5 17.20 6.30 6.40
N ILE A 6 16.06 6.81 6.86
CA ILE A 6 15.14 7.61 6.03
C ILE A 6 15.83 8.88 5.53
N ALA A 7 16.61 9.57 6.36
CA ALA A 7 17.36 10.77 5.96
C ALA A 7 18.42 10.48 4.87
N ILE A 8 19.13 9.36 4.97
CA ILE A 8 20.10 8.94 3.95
C ILE A 8 19.40 8.65 2.62
N LEU A 9 18.26 7.95 2.66
CA LEU A 9 17.46 7.67 1.46
C LEU A 9 16.92 8.94 0.81
N ALA A 10 16.41 9.89 1.59
CA ALA A 10 15.93 11.17 1.10
C ALA A 10 17.05 11.97 0.41
N LYS A 11 18.25 12.02 1.03
CA LYS A 11 19.43 12.67 0.44
C LYS A 11 19.82 12.05 -0.91
N ASN A 12 19.75 10.73 -1.03
CA ASN A 12 20.15 10.02 -2.24
C ASN A 12 19.15 10.16 -3.40
N ASN A 13 17.85 10.29 -3.09
CA ASN A 13 16.80 10.31 -4.10
C ASN A 13 16.52 11.70 -4.70
N LYS A 14 17.20 12.77 -4.25
CA LYS A 14 17.13 14.15 -4.80
C LYS A 14 15.78 14.53 -5.43
N LEU A 15 14.69 14.30 -4.69
CA LEU A 15 13.38 14.74 -5.11
C LEU A 15 13.38 16.27 -4.98
N ASN A 16 13.33 16.98 -6.10
CA ASN A 16 13.21 18.46 -6.12
C ASN A 16 11.79 18.92 -5.76
N GLU A 17 10.98 18.03 -5.16
CA GLU A 17 9.59 18.24 -4.82
C GLU A 17 9.48 18.42 -3.30
N GLY A 18 8.71 19.44 -2.88
CA GLY A 18 8.39 19.62 -1.46
C GLY A 18 7.46 18.50 -0.99
N TYR A 19 7.83 17.80 0.08
CA TYR A 19 6.96 16.80 0.69
C TYR A 19 6.02 17.47 1.70
N ASN A 20 4.71 17.24 1.54
CA ASN A 20 3.71 17.67 2.51
C ASN A 20 3.45 16.55 3.53
N LEU A 21 3.53 16.88 4.82
CA LEU A 21 3.26 15.98 5.95
C LEU A 21 1.78 15.97 6.37
N ASP A 22 0.87 16.50 5.54
CA ASP A 22 -0.57 16.52 5.81
C ASP A 22 -1.21 15.13 5.65
N ILE A 23 -0.85 14.21 6.54
CA ILE A 23 -1.43 12.87 6.59
C ILE A 23 -2.82 12.88 7.23
N ASN A 24 -3.15 13.92 7.99
CA ASN A 24 -4.39 14.02 8.76
C ASN A 24 -5.62 14.13 7.85
N ASN A 25 -5.45 14.69 6.65
CA ASN A 25 -6.51 14.88 5.67
C ASN A 25 -6.59 13.76 4.61
N ILE A 26 -5.80 12.70 4.76
CA ILE A 26 -5.80 11.57 3.81
C ILE A 26 -6.74 10.48 4.34
N SER A 27 -7.73 10.09 3.53
CA SER A 27 -8.61 8.97 3.85
C SER A 27 -8.00 7.64 3.39
N PHE A 28 -7.98 6.67 4.30
CA PHE A 28 -7.62 5.28 4.00
C PHE A 28 -8.80 4.36 4.29
N GLU A 29 -9.10 3.45 3.37
CA GLU A 29 -10.13 2.44 3.52
C GLU A 29 -9.55 1.05 3.25
N THR A 30 -9.86 0.07 4.10
CA THR A 30 -9.43 -1.32 3.91
C THR A 30 -10.64 -2.19 3.63
N LYS A 31 -10.61 -2.94 2.53
CA LYS A 31 -11.69 -3.87 2.13
C LYS A 31 -11.15 -5.29 2.00
N GLY A 32 -11.87 -6.26 2.56
CA GLY A 32 -11.64 -7.68 2.33
C GLY A 32 -12.41 -8.19 1.12
N SER A 33 -11.80 -9.06 0.33
CA SER A 33 -12.45 -9.79 -0.77
C SER A 33 -11.87 -11.19 -0.92
N GLU A 34 -12.65 -12.15 -1.41
CA GLU A 34 -12.16 -13.51 -1.64
C GLU A 34 -11.71 -13.71 -3.09
N CYS A 35 -10.56 -14.36 -3.27
CA CYS A 35 -10.05 -14.74 -4.59
C CYS A 35 -10.77 -16.00 -5.11
N THR A 36 -11.70 -15.83 -6.04
CA THR A 36 -12.45 -16.93 -6.68
C THR A 36 -11.64 -17.72 -7.71
N LEU A 37 -10.39 -17.35 -7.98
CA LEU A 37 -9.53 -17.95 -9.00
C LEU A 37 -8.62 -19.07 -8.46
N CYS A 38 -8.70 -19.35 -7.16
CA CYS A 38 -7.95 -20.40 -6.49
C CYS A 38 -8.86 -21.31 -5.65
N PRO A 39 -8.51 -22.59 -5.47
CA PRO A 39 -9.34 -23.54 -4.71
C PRO A 39 -9.41 -23.24 -3.21
N ASN A 40 -8.57 -22.33 -2.70
CA ASN A 40 -8.54 -21.96 -1.29
C ASN A 40 -9.41 -20.74 -0.98
N ASN A 41 -10.03 -20.11 -1.99
CA ASN A 41 -10.77 -18.85 -1.85
C ASN A 41 -10.04 -17.83 -0.96
N CYS A 42 -8.72 -17.66 -1.18
CA CYS A 42 -7.92 -16.89 -0.24
C CYS A 42 -8.41 -15.45 -0.11
N GLU A 43 -8.44 -14.95 1.11
CA GLU A 43 -8.76 -13.55 1.40
C GLU A 43 -7.67 -12.63 0.84
N VAL A 44 -8.12 -11.52 0.26
CA VAL A 44 -7.30 -10.44 -0.27
C VAL A 44 -7.79 -9.15 0.37
N LEU A 45 -6.91 -8.52 1.14
CA LEU A 45 -7.09 -7.20 1.71
C LEU A 45 -6.67 -6.15 0.68
N LYS A 46 -7.53 -5.17 0.45
CA LYS A 46 -7.32 -4.06 -0.48
C LYS A 46 -7.26 -2.76 0.29
N ILE A 47 -6.20 -2.00 0.10
CA ILE A 47 -5.97 -0.71 0.75
C ILE A 47 -6.23 0.39 -0.27
N TYR A 48 -7.22 1.22 0.02
CA TYR A 48 -7.58 2.38 -0.78
C TYR A 48 -7.10 3.64 -0.08
N LYS A 49 -6.48 4.55 -0.83
CA LYS A 49 -6.16 5.91 -0.42
C LYS A 49 -6.97 6.86 -1.30
N GLU A 50 -7.81 7.70 -0.71
CA GLU A 50 -8.66 8.63 -1.48
C GLU A 50 -9.49 7.93 -2.58
N SER A 51 -9.96 6.71 -2.27
CA SER A 51 -10.68 5.80 -3.18
C SER A 51 -9.84 5.16 -4.30
N GLU A 52 -8.54 5.47 -4.41
CA GLU A 52 -7.61 4.81 -5.31
C GLU A 52 -7.00 3.57 -4.63
N LEU A 53 -6.97 2.45 -5.33
CA LEU A 53 -6.33 1.23 -4.83
C LEU A 53 -4.81 1.42 -4.84
N ILE A 54 -4.19 1.45 -3.66
CA ILE A 54 -2.74 1.64 -3.53
C ILE A 54 -2.00 0.35 -3.20
N ASP A 55 -2.68 -0.66 -2.65
CA ASP A 55 -2.03 -1.92 -2.30
C ASP A 55 -3.03 -3.08 -2.12
N THR A 56 -2.56 -4.32 -2.34
CA THR A 56 -3.33 -5.56 -2.12
C THR A 56 -2.50 -6.66 -1.45
N TRP A 57 -2.90 -7.10 -0.25
CA TRP A 57 -2.16 -8.06 0.58
C TRP A 57 -3.01 -9.27 0.98
N GLY A 58 -2.36 -10.29 1.57
CA GLY A 58 -3.04 -11.44 2.19
C GLY A 58 -3.34 -12.61 1.26
N ASN A 59 -3.17 -12.43 -0.06
CA ASN A 59 -3.35 -13.50 -1.02
C ASN A 59 -2.31 -14.62 -0.81
N ARG A 60 -2.77 -15.87 -0.85
CA ARG A 60 -1.89 -17.06 -0.82
C ARG A 60 -1.42 -17.52 -2.19
N CYS A 61 -2.06 -17.02 -3.25
CA CYS A 61 -1.77 -17.42 -4.63
C CYS A 61 -1.47 -16.20 -5.50
N PRO A 62 -0.69 -16.36 -6.59
CA PRO A 62 -0.37 -15.25 -7.49
C PRO A 62 -1.60 -14.62 -8.16
N LYS A 63 -2.70 -15.37 -8.28
CA LYS A 63 -3.94 -14.92 -8.94
C LYS A 63 -4.74 -13.90 -8.12
N GLY A 64 -4.45 -13.79 -6.83
CA GLY A 64 -5.05 -12.78 -5.95
C GLY A 64 -4.27 -11.46 -5.89
N SER A 65 -3.09 -11.39 -6.52
CA SER A 65 -2.30 -10.18 -6.65
C SER A 65 -2.75 -9.42 -7.90
N ASN A 66 -3.68 -8.48 -7.73
CA ASN A 66 -4.08 -7.50 -8.74
C ASN A 66 -4.47 -6.20 -8.05
#